data_AF-U2R2R7-F1
#
_entry.id   AF-U2R2R7-F1
#
_cell.length_a   1.000
_cell.length_b   1.000
_cell.length_c   1.000
_cell.angle_alpha   90.00
_cell.angle_beta   90.00
_cell.angle_gamma   90.00
#
_symmetry.space_group_name_H-M   'P 1'
#
loop_
_entity.id
_entity.type
_entity.pdbx_description
1 polymer ?
#
loop_
_entity_poly.entity_id
_entity_poly.type
_entity_poly.pdbx_seq_one_letter_code
_entity_poly.pdbx_strand_id
1 'polypeptide(L)'
;MFLNDDVLCSNCRSKWLEHKKIYNINGINYHVLYEYDENLESFFFRYKEQRDIVLAPSFLHLYKDQFQKTMKKYMVCGVCSSDEKYFQRGFLPLEEIFNSINIKIYFPLYKALDFKQSKHSKKERAQIEKIIQRKNIYPIALKNILLVDDVLTTGATLHRSCELLKPSAVFVIAAHSLWIKENKPYEQVEKKHTFW
;
A
#
# COMPACT_ATOMS: atom_id res chain seq x y z
N MET A 1 7.77 -15.39 -26.69
CA MET A 1 6.70 -14.39 -26.67
C MET A 1 5.80 -14.74 -25.50
N PHE A 2 6.06 -14.17 -24.31
CA PHE A 2 5.15 -14.34 -23.19
C PHE A 2 3.94 -13.46 -23.46
N LEU A 3 2.79 -14.05 -23.75
CA LEU A 3 1.53 -13.32 -23.71
C LEU A 3 1.42 -12.75 -22.28
N ASN A 4 1.38 -11.43 -22.15
CA ASN A 4 1.12 -10.78 -20.87
C ASN A 4 -0.20 -11.36 -20.34
N ASP A 5 -0.13 -12.11 -19.23
CA ASP A 5 -1.29 -12.60 -18.48
C ASP A 5 -1.88 -11.44 -17.64
N ASP A 6 -2.15 -10.33 -18.32
CA ASP A 6 -2.77 -9.15 -17.74
C ASP A 6 -4.29 -9.33 -17.76
N VAL A 7 -4.92 -9.01 -16.64
CA VAL A 7 -6.38 -9.05 -16.49
C VAL A 7 -7.04 -7.80 -17.07
N LEU A 8 -6.25 -6.76 -17.40
CA LEU A 8 -6.69 -5.59 -18.15
C LEU A 8 -6.33 -5.71 -19.63
N CYS A 9 -7.17 -5.15 -20.50
CA CYS A 9 -6.80 -4.99 -21.89
C CYS A 9 -5.66 -3.96 -22.04
N SER A 10 -4.91 -4.04 -23.14
CA SER A 10 -3.76 -3.16 -23.42
C SER A 10 -4.11 -1.66 -23.34
N ASN A 11 -5.29 -1.27 -23.84
CA ASN A 11 -5.75 0.12 -23.80
C ASN A 11 -6.12 0.62 -22.39
N CYS A 12 -6.55 -0.27 -21.50
CA CYS A 12 -6.79 0.08 -20.10
C CYS A 12 -5.48 0.18 -19.33
N ARG A 13 -4.57 -0.78 -19.54
CA ARG A 13 -3.25 -0.80 -18.89
C ARG A 13 -2.38 0.39 -19.29
N SER A 14 -2.41 0.80 -20.56
CA SER A 14 -1.61 1.92 -21.08
C SER A 14 -1.94 3.28 -20.46
N LYS A 15 -3.10 3.40 -19.79
CA LYS A 15 -3.49 4.61 -19.06
C LYS A 15 -2.79 4.77 -17.72
N TRP A 16 -2.18 3.70 -17.21
CA TRP A 16 -1.52 3.74 -15.90
C TRP A 16 -0.06 4.09 -16.08
N LEU A 17 0.41 5.07 -15.31
CA LEU A 17 1.80 5.51 -15.34
C LEU A 17 2.65 4.56 -14.49
N GLU A 18 3.35 3.64 -15.18
CA GLU A 18 4.33 2.77 -14.53
C GLU A 18 5.52 3.59 -14.04
N HIS A 19 5.79 3.48 -12.74
CA HIS A 19 6.89 4.18 -12.10
C HIS A 19 8.07 3.25 -11.83
N LYS A 20 7.82 2.10 -11.16
CA LYS A 20 8.82 1.09 -10.80
C LYS A 20 10.13 1.69 -10.28
N LYS A 21 10.04 2.49 -9.22
CA LYS A 21 11.21 3.13 -8.60
C LYS A 21 11.33 2.84 -7.14
N ILE A 22 12.55 3.02 -6.65
CA ILE A 22 12.92 2.81 -5.26
C ILE A 22 13.39 4.12 -4.65
N TYR A 23 12.88 4.45 -3.48
CA TYR A 23 13.29 5.61 -2.70
C TYR A 23 13.87 5.14 -1.36
N ASN A 24 15.07 5.57 -0.99
CA ASN A 24 15.63 5.27 0.33
C ASN A 24 15.30 6.40 1.30
N ILE A 25 14.31 6.17 2.16
CA ILE A 25 13.86 7.13 3.15
C ILE A 25 14.29 6.63 4.53
N ASN A 26 15.21 7.36 5.17
CA ASN A 26 15.74 7.03 6.49
C ASN A 26 16.26 5.58 6.59
N GLY A 27 16.95 5.10 5.56
CA GLY A 27 17.52 3.75 5.51
C GLY A 27 16.53 2.65 5.12
N ILE A 28 15.24 2.96 4.89
CA ILE A 28 14.23 2.00 4.44
C ILE A 28 13.96 2.22 2.95
N ASN A 29 13.96 1.14 2.17
CA ASN A 29 13.62 1.20 0.75
C ASN A 29 12.10 1.17 0.55
N TYR A 30 11.56 2.19 -0.11
CA TYR A 30 10.18 2.32 -0.57
C TYR A 30 10.12 1.97 -2.05
N HIS A 31 9.47 0.88 -2.37
CA HIS A 31 9.25 0.40 -3.73
C HIS A 31 7.89 0.89 -4.21
N VAL A 32 7.87 1.69 -5.27
CA VAL A 32 6.66 2.33 -5.80
C VAL A 32 6.39 1.79 -7.20
N LEU A 33 5.23 1.17 -7.40
CA LEU A 33 4.89 0.53 -8.68
C LEU A 33 4.34 1.52 -9.71
N TYR A 34 3.35 2.33 -9.35
CA TYR A 34 2.70 3.30 -10.24
C TYR A 34 2.76 4.73 -9.68
N GLU A 35 2.60 5.72 -10.54
CA GLU A 35 2.21 7.07 -10.13
C GLU A 35 0.69 7.12 -9.90
N TYR A 36 0.25 7.77 -8.82
CA TYR A 36 -1.16 7.98 -8.53
C TYR A 36 -1.64 9.24 -9.26
N ASP A 37 -1.94 9.08 -10.55
CA ASP A 37 -2.52 10.10 -11.43
C ASP A 37 -4.05 10.03 -11.46
N GLU A 38 -4.69 10.92 -12.23
CA GLU A 38 -6.16 10.99 -12.34
C GLU A 38 -6.78 9.67 -12.87
N ASN A 39 -6.08 8.95 -13.75
CA ASN A 39 -6.54 7.68 -14.28
C ASN A 39 -6.56 6.60 -13.20
N LEU A 40 -5.47 6.47 -12.45
CA LEU A 40 -5.37 5.48 -11.39
C LEU A 40 -6.24 5.84 -10.18
N GLU A 41 -6.39 7.13 -9.87
CA GLU A 41 -7.34 7.64 -8.88
C GLU A 41 -8.79 7.24 -9.23
N SER A 42 -9.20 7.49 -10.48
CA SER A 42 -10.54 7.10 -10.96
C SER A 42 -10.77 5.59 -10.86
N PHE A 43 -9.73 4.79 -11.11
CA PHE A 43 -9.80 3.34 -10.99
C PHE A 43 -9.89 2.88 -9.53
N PHE A 44 -9.09 3.48 -8.63
CA PHE A 44 -9.19 3.25 -7.19
C PHE A 44 -10.55 3.66 -6.63
N PHE A 45 -11.15 4.75 -7.12
CA PHE A 45 -12.49 5.18 -6.72
C PHE A 45 -13.55 4.12 -7.08
N ARG A 46 -13.52 3.61 -8.32
CA ARG A 46 -14.41 2.52 -8.74
C ARG A 46 -14.22 1.27 -7.88
N TYR A 47 -12.97 0.89 -7.65
CA TYR A 47 -12.66 -0.27 -6.82
C TYR A 47 -13.12 -0.10 -5.36
N LYS A 48 -12.72 0.98 -4.69
CA LYS A 48 -12.91 1.18 -3.24
C LYS A 48 -14.29 1.71 -2.88
N GLU A 49 -14.75 2.75 -3.58
CA GLU A 49 -15.94 3.52 -3.22
C GLU A 49 -17.19 2.99 -3.93
N GLN A 50 -17.06 2.51 -5.17
CA GLN A 50 -18.15 1.80 -5.88
C GLN A 50 -18.17 0.29 -5.61
N ARG A 51 -17.23 -0.21 -4.80
CA ARG A 51 -17.15 -1.60 -4.34
C ARG A 51 -17.04 -2.62 -5.47
N ASP A 52 -16.40 -2.25 -6.56
CA ASP A 52 -16.18 -3.13 -7.70
C ASP A 52 -15.00 -4.08 -7.43
N ILE A 53 -15.18 -5.02 -6.49
CA ILE A 53 -14.12 -5.87 -5.93
C ILE A 53 -13.45 -6.73 -7.01
N VAL A 54 -14.15 -7.05 -8.10
CA VAL A 54 -13.60 -7.81 -9.24
C VAL A 54 -12.40 -7.12 -9.89
N LEU A 55 -12.21 -5.81 -9.64
CA LEU A 55 -11.06 -5.06 -10.13
C LEU A 55 -9.77 -5.30 -9.34
N ALA A 56 -9.82 -5.93 -8.16
CA ALA A 56 -8.66 -6.19 -7.31
C ALA A 56 -7.44 -6.81 -8.03
N PRO A 57 -7.58 -7.81 -8.93
CA PRO A 57 -6.42 -8.38 -9.64
C PRO A 57 -5.72 -7.37 -10.56
N SER A 58 -6.42 -6.33 -11.02
CA SER A 58 -5.89 -5.34 -11.97
C SER A 58 -4.65 -4.60 -11.48
N PHE A 59 -4.46 -4.52 -10.16
CA PHE A 59 -3.34 -3.78 -9.58
C PHE A 59 -2.01 -4.53 -9.66
N LEU A 60 -2.00 -5.84 -9.44
CA LEU A 60 -0.76 -6.61 -9.25
C LEU A 60 -0.63 -7.84 -10.16
N HIS A 61 -1.70 -8.28 -10.85
CA HIS A 61 -1.69 -9.55 -11.58
C HIS A 61 -0.64 -9.60 -12.70
N LEU A 62 -0.37 -8.48 -13.37
CA LEU A 62 0.68 -8.35 -14.39
C LEU A 62 2.07 -8.81 -13.88
N TYR A 63 2.32 -8.69 -12.57
CA TYR A 63 3.59 -9.05 -11.92
C TYR A 63 3.42 -10.15 -10.86
N LYS A 64 2.32 -10.93 -10.91
CA LYS A 64 1.94 -11.87 -9.83
C LYS A 64 3.06 -12.84 -9.46
N ASP A 65 3.72 -13.46 -10.44
CA ASP A 65 4.72 -14.49 -10.19
C ASP A 65 5.95 -13.92 -9.48
N GLN A 66 6.36 -12.71 -9.88
CA GLN A 66 7.47 -11.99 -9.29
C GLN A 66 7.16 -11.52 -7.88
N PHE A 67 5.95 -10.99 -7.64
CA PHE A 67 5.49 -10.62 -6.30
C PHE A 67 5.40 -11.83 -5.38
N GLN A 68 4.78 -12.93 -5.82
CA GLN A 68 4.71 -14.18 -5.05
C GLN A 68 6.11 -14.70 -4.69
N LYS A 69 7.04 -14.72 -5.65
CA LYS A 69 8.42 -15.17 -5.43
C LYS A 69 9.21 -14.28 -4.48
N THR A 70 9.00 -12.96 -4.54
CA THR A 70 9.76 -11.99 -3.73
C THR A 70 9.16 -11.85 -2.33
N MET A 71 7.84 -11.68 -2.24
CA MET A 71 7.12 -11.42 -1.00
C MET A 71 7.03 -12.64 -0.07
N LYS A 72 7.17 -13.89 -0.58
CA LYS A 72 7.19 -15.10 0.27
C LYS A 72 8.27 -15.11 1.37
N LYS A 73 9.34 -14.32 1.18
CA LYS A 73 10.45 -14.15 2.12
C LYS A 73 10.08 -13.28 3.32
N TYR A 74 8.97 -12.56 3.24
CA TYR A 74 8.55 -11.57 4.22
C TYR A 74 7.30 -12.05 4.97
N MET A 75 7.06 -11.40 6.10
CA MET A 75 5.72 -11.21 6.63
C MET A 75 5.17 -9.92 6.03
N VAL A 76 4.18 -10.03 5.15
CA VAL A 76 3.57 -8.86 4.48
C VAL A 76 2.56 -8.22 5.42
N CYS A 77 2.82 -7.00 5.86
CA CYS A 77 1.98 -6.27 6.80
C CYS A 77 1.34 -5.07 6.11
N GLY A 78 0.02 -4.98 6.12
CA GLY A 78 -0.71 -3.83 5.60
C GLY A 78 -0.79 -2.70 6.63
N VAL A 79 -0.78 -1.46 6.15
CA VAL A 79 -1.18 -0.32 6.98
C VAL A 79 -2.65 -0.43 7.39
N CYS A 80 -3.02 0.12 8.55
CA CYS A 80 -4.39 0.05 9.05
C CYS A 80 -5.34 1.00 8.32
N SER A 81 -6.49 0.48 7.88
CA SER A 81 -7.68 1.29 7.58
C SER A 81 -8.38 1.73 8.87
N SER A 82 -9.24 2.76 8.82
CA SER A 82 -10.17 3.03 9.93
C SER A 82 -11.30 2.02 9.91
N ASP A 83 -11.84 1.70 11.09
CA ASP A 83 -12.97 0.79 11.26
C ASP A 83 -14.19 1.36 10.53
N GLU A 84 -14.40 2.68 10.59
CA GLU A 84 -15.46 3.36 9.85
C GLU A 84 -15.41 3.07 8.34
N LYS A 85 -14.23 3.16 7.72
CA LYS A 85 -14.06 2.88 6.28
C LYS A 85 -14.27 1.42 5.96
N TYR A 86 -13.87 0.53 6.86
CA TYR A 86 -14.13 -0.90 6.71
C TYR A 86 -15.63 -1.19 6.76
N PHE A 87 -16.35 -0.67 7.77
CA PHE A 87 -17.80 -0.83 7.88
C PHE A 87 -18.56 -0.22 6.69
N GLN A 88 -18.12 0.95 6.20
CA GLN A 88 -18.73 1.60 5.03
C GLN A 88 -18.51 0.81 3.74
N ARG A 89 -17.37 0.16 3.55
CA ARG A 89 -17.05 -0.56 2.31
C ARG A 89 -17.50 -2.02 2.34
N GLY A 90 -17.47 -2.66 3.51
CA GLY A 90 -17.75 -4.07 3.70
C GLY A 90 -16.58 -5.01 3.36
N PHE A 91 -15.41 -4.46 3.01
CA PHE A 91 -14.20 -5.22 2.70
C PHE A 91 -12.92 -4.39 2.96
N LEU A 92 -11.76 -5.05 2.98
CA LEU A 92 -10.45 -4.41 3.12
C LEU A 92 -9.75 -4.32 1.74
N PRO A 93 -9.73 -3.15 1.09
CA PRO A 93 -9.25 -3.04 -0.29
C PRO A 93 -7.82 -3.54 -0.51
N LEU A 94 -6.93 -3.26 0.44
CA LEU A 94 -5.54 -3.71 0.37
C LEU A 94 -5.43 -5.23 0.49
N GLU A 95 -6.24 -5.85 1.36
CA GLU A 95 -6.27 -7.31 1.54
C GLU A 95 -6.74 -8.01 0.26
N GLU A 96 -7.84 -7.55 -0.33
CA GLU A 96 -8.40 -8.12 -1.56
C GLU A 96 -7.43 -8.03 -2.74
N ILE A 97 -6.71 -6.92 -2.89
CA ILE A 97 -5.68 -6.77 -3.95
C ILE A 97 -4.60 -7.84 -3.83
N PHE A 98 -4.07 -8.09 -2.63
CA PHE A 98 -3.00 -9.07 -2.47
C PHE A 98 -3.51 -10.51 -2.43
N ASN A 99 -4.70 -10.75 -1.89
CA ASN A 99 -5.37 -12.05 -1.95
C ASN A 99 -5.60 -12.49 -3.40
N SER A 100 -5.90 -11.55 -4.31
CA SER A 100 -6.08 -11.85 -5.74
C SER A 100 -4.85 -12.47 -6.42
N ILE A 101 -3.67 -12.29 -5.83
CA ILE A 101 -2.41 -12.90 -6.27
C ILE A 101 -1.85 -13.89 -5.24
N ASN A 102 -2.70 -14.45 -4.37
CA ASN A 102 -2.36 -15.44 -3.34
C ASN A 102 -1.30 -14.97 -2.33
N ILE A 103 -1.27 -13.67 -1.99
CA ILE A 103 -0.39 -13.12 -0.95
C ILE A 103 -1.22 -12.74 0.26
N LYS A 104 -0.98 -13.45 1.38
CA LYS A 104 -1.63 -13.15 2.65
C LYS A 104 -1.05 -11.88 3.29
N ILE A 105 -1.93 -10.92 3.59
CA ILE A 105 -1.59 -9.73 4.38
C ILE A 105 -1.92 -9.93 5.86
N TYR A 106 -1.09 -9.34 6.72
CA TYR A 106 -1.34 -9.21 8.15
C TYR A 106 -1.60 -7.73 8.50
N PHE A 107 -2.51 -7.46 9.43
CA PHE A 107 -2.81 -6.10 9.91
C PHE A 107 -2.49 -5.96 11.40
N PRO A 108 -1.20 -5.85 11.78
CA PRO A 108 -0.76 -5.72 13.18
C PRO A 108 -0.99 -4.31 13.75
N LEU A 109 -1.44 -3.35 12.93
CA LEU A 109 -1.72 -1.98 13.31
C LEU A 109 -3.23 -1.72 13.37
N TYR A 110 -3.65 -0.72 14.14
CA TYR A 110 -5.03 -0.23 14.19
C TYR A 110 -5.07 1.27 14.47
N LYS A 111 -6.19 1.91 14.16
CA LYS A 111 -6.45 3.31 14.50
C LYS A 111 -7.19 3.41 15.83
N ALA A 112 -6.58 4.03 16.84
CA ALA A 112 -7.12 4.11 18.19
C ALA A 112 -8.25 5.14 18.37
N LEU A 113 -8.44 6.09 17.43
CA LEU A 113 -9.43 7.17 17.58
C LEU A 113 -10.88 6.78 17.23
N ASP A 114 -11.13 5.61 16.65
CA ASP A 114 -12.49 5.19 16.28
C ASP A 114 -13.36 4.87 17.53
N PHE A 115 -12.79 4.85 18.74
CA PHE A 115 -13.52 4.57 19.99
C PHE A 115 -14.03 5.82 20.73
N LYS A 116 -13.64 7.06 20.36
CA LYS A 116 -13.91 8.27 21.19
C LYS A 116 -14.36 9.56 20.47
N GLN A 117 -14.82 9.51 19.21
CA GLN A 117 -15.23 10.73 18.48
C GLN A 117 -16.74 11.01 18.48
N SER A 118 -17.36 11.17 19.66
CA SER A 118 -18.66 11.85 19.75
C SER A 118 -18.55 13.35 20.04
N LYS A 119 -17.34 13.90 20.22
CA LYS A 119 -17.12 15.33 20.52
C LYS A 119 -15.74 15.77 20.01
N HIS A 120 -15.67 16.98 19.46
CA HIS A 120 -14.49 17.80 19.12
C HIS A 120 -14.19 18.04 17.62
N SER A 121 -13.49 19.15 17.36
CA SER A 121 -13.76 20.10 16.27
C SER A 121 -12.65 20.17 15.21
N LYS A 122 -12.91 20.91 14.11
CA LYS A 122 -12.08 21.08 12.89
C LYS A 122 -10.57 21.32 13.10
N LYS A 123 -10.09 21.72 14.28
CA LYS A 123 -8.67 21.98 14.61
C LYS A 123 -7.82 20.73 14.95
N GLU A 124 -8.43 19.56 15.13
CA GLU A 124 -7.71 18.34 15.61
C GLU A 124 -7.10 17.47 14.49
N ARG A 125 -7.24 17.86 13.22
CA ARG A 125 -6.75 17.09 12.07
C ARG A 125 -5.21 17.00 11.97
N ALA A 126 -4.48 17.78 12.76
CA ALA A 126 -3.01 17.76 12.80
C ALA A 126 -2.41 16.61 13.65
N GLN A 127 -3.21 15.80 14.35
CA GLN A 127 -2.68 14.75 15.24
C GLN A 127 -2.77 13.33 14.66
N ILE A 128 -2.39 13.13 13.39
CA ILE A 128 -2.25 11.76 12.82
C ILE A 128 -1.21 10.94 13.60
N GLU A 129 -0.19 11.61 14.18
CA GLU A 129 0.87 11.00 14.99
C GLU A 129 0.36 10.23 16.23
N LYS A 130 -0.86 10.49 16.72
CA LYS A 130 -1.41 9.82 17.91
C LYS A 130 -2.43 8.71 17.62
N ILE A 131 -2.72 8.41 16.35
CA ILE A 131 -3.86 7.56 15.98
C ILE A 131 -3.45 6.11 15.72
N ILE A 132 -2.29 5.85 15.12
CA ILE A 132 -1.88 4.48 14.75
C ILE A 132 -1.12 3.83 15.89
N GLN A 133 -1.60 2.66 16.30
CA GLN A 133 -1.00 1.84 17.36
C GLN A 133 -0.80 0.41 16.89
N ARG A 134 0.15 -0.29 17.52
CA ARG A 134 0.39 -1.71 17.30
C ARG A 134 -0.50 -2.53 18.24
N LYS A 135 -1.13 -3.58 17.70
CA LYS A 135 -1.90 -4.55 18.50
C LYS A 135 -0.95 -5.28 19.45
N ASN A 136 -1.28 -5.31 20.75
CA ASN A 136 -0.45 -5.94 21.78
C ASN A 136 -0.24 -7.43 21.54
N ILE A 137 -1.28 -8.12 21.07
CA ILE A 137 -1.27 -9.55 20.77
C ILE A 137 -1.49 -9.70 19.27
N TYR A 138 -0.40 -9.71 18.51
CA TYR A 138 -0.42 -10.04 17.10
C TYR A 138 0.78 -10.92 16.77
N PRO A 139 0.59 -12.12 16.20
CA PRO A 139 1.69 -13.01 15.88
C PRO A 139 2.55 -12.37 14.79
N ILE A 140 3.77 -11.97 15.15
CA ILE A 140 4.79 -11.57 14.19
C ILE A 140 5.70 -12.77 13.97
N ALA A 141 5.75 -13.25 12.72
CA ALA A 141 6.60 -14.37 12.35
C ALA A 141 8.09 -14.00 12.47
N LEU A 142 8.98 -14.99 12.54
CA LEU A 142 10.45 -14.81 12.49
C LEU A 142 10.98 -14.33 11.12
N LYS A 143 10.11 -13.78 10.26
CA LYS A 143 10.48 -13.24 8.95
C LYS A 143 10.61 -11.73 9.04
N ASN A 144 11.45 -11.16 8.16
CA ASN A 144 11.50 -9.73 7.94
C ASN A 144 10.12 -9.19 7.52
N ILE A 145 9.75 -8.02 8.03
CA ILE A 145 8.48 -7.37 7.69
C ILE A 145 8.63 -6.60 6.38
N LEU A 146 7.68 -6.80 5.47
CA LEU A 146 7.43 -5.92 4.33
C LEU A 146 6.14 -5.16 4.62
N LEU A 147 6.24 -3.84 4.75
CA LEU A 147 5.06 -2.99 4.95
C LEU A 147 4.45 -2.67 3.58
N VAL A 148 3.12 -2.78 3.46
CA VAL A 148 2.41 -2.50 2.21
C VAL A 148 1.28 -1.48 2.40
N ASP A 149 1.08 -0.66 1.38
CA ASP A 149 -0.02 0.30 1.28
C ASP A 149 -0.51 0.39 -0.16
N ASP A 150 -1.76 0.82 -0.35
CA ASP A 150 -2.32 0.98 -1.68
C ASP A 150 -1.92 2.31 -2.32
N VAL A 151 -2.08 3.43 -1.60
CA VAL A 151 -1.80 4.77 -2.12
C VAL A 151 -1.01 5.58 -1.09
N LEU A 152 0.24 5.88 -1.44
CA LEU A 152 1.11 6.76 -0.70
C LEU A 152 0.85 8.22 -1.08
N THR A 153 0.22 8.97 -0.19
CA THR A 153 0.01 10.42 -0.34
C THR A 153 1.10 11.22 0.38
N THR A 154 0.89 11.68 1.61
CA THR A 154 1.91 12.44 2.37
C THR A 154 2.95 11.54 3.03
N GLY A 155 2.68 10.24 3.15
CA GLY A 155 3.55 9.29 3.84
C GLY A 155 3.43 9.25 5.36
N ALA A 156 2.60 10.09 5.98
CA ALA A 156 2.45 10.12 7.45
C ALA A 156 2.06 8.75 8.05
N THR A 157 1.11 8.05 7.43
CA THR A 157 0.67 6.70 7.84
C THR A 157 1.83 5.70 7.78
N LEU A 158 2.58 5.70 6.67
CA LEU A 158 3.71 4.79 6.45
C LEU A 158 4.87 5.11 7.37
N HIS A 159 5.17 6.40 7.59
CA HIS A 159 6.20 6.84 8.52
C HIS A 159 5.94 6.29 9.93
N ARG A 160 4.73 6.53 10.47
CA ARG A 160 4.36 6.02 11.78
C ARG A 160 4.35 4.48 11.85
N SER A 161 3.89 3.84 10.79
CA SER A 161 3.89 2.37 10.69
C SER A 161 5.31 1.80 10.67
N CYS A 162 6.27 2.50 10.04
CA CYS A 162 7.68 2.14 10.06
C CYS A 162 8.27 2.23 11.47
N GLU A 163 7.94 3.27 12.25
CA GLU A 163 8.40 3.38 13.65
C GLU A 163 7.90 2.21 14.52
N LEU A 164 6.65 1.81 14.34
CA LEU A 164 5.98 0.79 15.16
C LEU A 164 6.40 -0.64 14.80
N LEU A 165 6.66 -0.92 13.52
CA LEU A 165 6.92 -2.27 13.03
C LEU A 165 8.38 -2.50 12.62
N LYS A 166 9.16 -1.44 12.38
CA LYS A 166 10.56 -1.51 11.90
C LYS A 166 10.72 -2.45 10.69
N PRO A 167 10.00 -2.19 9.58
CA PRO A 167 10.04 -3.06 8.41
C PRO A 167 11.40 -2.98 7.71
N SER A 168 11.76 -4.04 6.99
CA SER A 168 12.98 -4.06 6.17
C SER A 168 12.80 -3.34 4.84
N ALA A 169 11.56 -3.24 4.36
CA ALA A 169 11.19 -2.52 3.14
C ALA A 169 9.71 -2.11 3.19
N VAL A 170 9.35 -1.17 2.34
CA VAL A 170 7.98 -0.73 2.09
C VAL A 170 7.67 -0.97 0.61
N PHE A 171 6.50 -1.49 0.28
CA PHE A 171 5.98 -1.54 -1.08
C PHE A 171 4.64 -0.82 -1.15
N VAL A 172 4.49 0.09 -2.10
CA VAL A 172 3.25 0.81 -2.35
C VAL A 172 2.82 0.63 -3.79
N ILE A 173 1.52 0.39 -3.99
CA ILE A 173 0.97 0.19 -5.33
C ILE A 173 1.09 1.49 -6.13
N ALA A 174 0.73 2.62 -5.52
CA ALA A 174 0.84 3.91 -6.14
C ALA A 174 1.36 4.98 -5.17
N ALA A 175 2.10 5.97 -5.68
CA ALA A 175 2.47 7.16 -4.92
C ALA A 175 2.02 8.44 -5.63
N HIS A 176 1.53 9.41 -4.86
CA HIS A 176 1.09 10.70 -5.37
C HIS A 176 2.27 11.49 -5.96
N SER A 177 2.03 12.21 -7.04
CA SER A 177 3.06 12.96 -7.80
C SER A 177 3.84 13.96 -6.93
N LEU A 178 3.17 14.64 -6.00
CA LEU A 178 3.83 15.52 -5.02
C LEU A 178 4.84 14.78 -4.15
N TRP A 179 4.50 13.60 -3.62
CA TRP A 179 5.42 12.79 -2.83
C TRP A 179 6.62 12.34 -3.65
N ILE A 180 6.38 11.90 -4.89
CA ILE A 180 7.43 11.51 -5.83
C ILE A 180 8.39 12.69 -6.08
N LYS A 181 7.84 13.89 -6.34
CA LYS A 181 8.64 15.10 -6.59
C LYS A 181 9.47 15.50 -5.38
N GLU A 182 8.87 15.51 -4.19
CA GLU A 182 9.54 15.84 -2.93
C GLU A 182 10.66 14.85 -2.59
N ASN A 183 10.45 13.57 -2.89
CA ASN A 183 11.40 12.51 -2.55
C ASN A 183 12.36 12.14 -3.69
N LYS A 184 12.33 12.89 -4.81
CA LYS A 184 13.22 12.68 -5.95
C LYS A 184 14.71 12.60 -5.58
N PRO A 185 15.24 13.40 -4.64
CA PRO A 185 16.64 13.29 -4.21
C PRO A 185 17.01 11.94 -3.55
N TYR A 186 16.02 11.19 -3.06
CA TYR A 186 16.21 9.89 -2.40
C TYR A 186 16.02 8.68 -3.34
N GLU A 187 15.69 8.94 -4.62
CA GLU A 187 15.55 7.91 -5.64
C GLU A 187 16.88 7.14 -5.79
N GLN A 188 16.80 5.81 -5.74
CA GLN A 188 17.94 4.92 -5.92
C GLN A 188 18.03 4.50 -7.39
N VAL A 189 19.25 4.46 -7.92
CA VAL A 189 19.52 3.75 -9.18
C VAL A 189 19.32 2.26 -8.93
N GLU A 190 18.58 1.56 -9.79
CA GLU A 190 18.18 0.16 -9.60
C GLU A 190 19.34 -0.71 -9.08
N LYS A 191 19.14 -1.31 -7.90
CA LYS A 191 20.03 -2.34 -7.36
C LYS A 191 19.36 -3.69 -7.47
N LYS A 192 20.17 -4.74 -7.67
CA LYS A 192 19.73 -6.15 -7.61
C LYS A 192 18.91 -6.37 -6.34
N HIS A 193 17.72 -6.98 -6.48
CA HIS A 193 16.63 -7.18 -5.49
C HIS A 193 15.48 -6.16 -5.56
N THR A 194 14.85 -6.07 -6.74
CA THR A 194 13.61 -5.34 -7.01
C THR A 194 12.38 -6.25 -6.86
N PHE A 195 11.19 -5.64 -6.69
CA PHE A 195 9.91 -6.36 -6.68
C PHE A 195 9.34 -6.61 -8.09
N TRP A 196 10.01 -6.09 -9.12
CA TRP A 196 9.72 -6.26 -10.54
C TRP A 196 10.93 -6.88 -11.24
#